data_AF-A0A2E1EH59-F1
#
_entry.id   AF-A0A2E1EH59-F1
#
_cell.length_a   1.000
_cell.length_b   1.000
_cell.length_c   1.000
_cell.angle_alpha   90.00
_cell.angle_beta   90.00
_cell.angle_gamma   90.00
#
_symmetry.space_group_name_H-M   'P 1'
#
loop_
_entity.id
_entity.type
_entity.pdbx_description
1 polymer ?
#
loop_
_entity_poly.entity_id
_entity_poly.type
_entity_poly.pdbx_seq_one_letter_code
_entity_poly.pdbx_strand_id
1 'polypeptide(L)' 'MAAGIACGIGIGTGIGVAMDNIGMGIALGIGIGVALGIAFDGARRNGDGE' A
#
# COMPACT_ATOMS: atom_id res chain seq x y z
N MET A 1 -3.27 5.90 7.37
CA MET A 1 -3.97 5.39 6.16
C MET A 1 -3.45 5.92 4.80
N ALA A 2 -3.46 7.23 4.52
CA ALA A 2 -3.13 7.78 3.19
C ALA A 2 -1.74 7.41 2.64
N ALA A 3 -0.71 7.42 3.49
CA ALA A 3 0.66 7.05 3.10
C ALA A 3 0.78 5.57 2.66
N GLY A 4 0.02 4.66 3.28
CA GLY A 4 -0.01 3.25 2.90
C GLY A 4 -0.62 3.04 1.51
N ILE A 5 -1.73 3.74 1.23
CA ILE A 5 -2.39 3.69 -0.09
C ILE A 5 -1.48 4.27 -1.18
N ALA A 6 -0.84 5.41 -0.95
CA ALA A 6 0.09 6.01 -1.92
C ALA A 6 1.27 5.06 -2.25
N CYS A 7 1.84 4.42 -1.24
CA CYS A 7 2.91 3.44 -1.41
C CYS A 7 2.41 2.19 -2.17
N GLY A 8 1.25 1.65 -1.78
CA GLY A 8 0.64 0.50 -2.42
C GLY A 8 0.30 0.74 -3.90
N ILE A 9 -0.19 1.93 -4.26
CA ILE A 9 -0.43 2.27 -5.67
C ILE A 9 0.88 2.29 -6.45
N GLY A 10 1.94 2.95 -5.96
CA GLY A 10 3.23 3.00 -6.65
C GLY A 10 3.84 1.61 -6.89
N ILE A 11 3.77 0.74 -5.88
CA ILE A 11 4.22 -0.66 -5.99
C ILE A 11 3.33 -1.42 -6.98
N GLY A 12 2.01 -1.34 -6.83
CA GLY A 12 1.05 -2.04 -7.67
C GLY A 12 1.13 -1.64 -9.15
N THR A 13 1.32 -0.35 -9.44
CA THR A 13 1.52 0.14 -10.81
C THR A 13 2.82 -0.37 -11.39
N GLY A 14 3.91 -0.41 -10.61
CA GLY A 14 5.20 -0.94 -11.07
C GLY A 14 5.14 -2.43 -11.42
N ILE A 15 4.50 -3.22 -10.55
CA ILE A 15 4.29 -4.65 -10.79
C ILE A 15 3.34 -4.85 -11.99
N GLY A 16 2.25 -4.07 -12.08
CA GLY A 16 1.29 -4.14 -13.19
C GLY A 16 1.92 -3.84 -14.54
N VAL A 17 2.81 -2.86 -14.63
CA VAL A 17 3.58 -2.56 -15.84
C VAL A 17 4.56 -3.68 -16.17
N ALA A 18 5.27 -4.23 -15.16
CA ALA A 18 6.19 -5.34 -15.37
C ALA A 18 5.51 -6.63 -15.87
N MET A 19 4.25 -6.85 -15.47
CA MET A 19 3.43 -7.99 -15.89
C MET A 19 2.61 -7.72 -17.16
N ASP A 20 2.73 -6.54 -17.77
CA ASP A 20 1.88 -6.06 -18.87
C ASP A 20 0.37 -6.19 -18.55
N ASN A 21 0.03 -6.11 -17.27
CA ASN A 21 -1.32 -6.26 -16.75
C ASN A 21 -1.55 -5.29 -15.58
N ILE A 22 -1.87 -4.05 -15.95
CA ILE A 22 -2.11 -2.95 -15.02
C ILE A 22 -3.31 -3.24 -14.12
N GLY A 23 -4.35 -3.90 -14.62
CA GLY A 23 -5.54 -4.25 -13.83
C GLY A 23 -5.20 -5.12 -12.63
N MET A 24 -4.40 -6.18 -12.86
CA MET A 24 -3.89 -7.04 -11.79
C MET A 24 -2.95 -6.30 -10.84
N GLY A 25 -2.07 -5.46 -11.38
CA GLY A 25 -1.16 -4.63 -10.57
C GLY A 25 -1.88 -3.67 -9.63
N ILE A 26 -2.93 -2.99 -10.11
CA ILE A 26 -3.74 -2.09 -9.29
C ILE A 26 -4.49 -2.86 -8.20
N ALA A 27 -5.08 -4.01 -8.51
CA ALA A 27 -5.78 -4.83 -7.52
C ALA A 27 -4.83 -5.28 -6.38
N LEU A 28 -3.63 -5.74 -6.72
CA LEU A 28 -2.59 -6.08 -5.75
C LEU A 28 -2.10 -4.85 -4.97
N GLY A 29 -1.87 -3.73 -5.67
CA GLY A 29 -1.42 -2.48 -5.07
C GLY A 29 -2.39 -1.91 -4.04
N ILE A 30 -3.70 -2.00 -4.30
CA ILE A 30 -4.74 -1.59 -3.35
C ILE A 30 -4.71 -2.51 -2.12
N GLY A 31 -4.64 -3.84 -2.31
CA GLY A 31 -4.56 -4.79 -1.20
C GLY A 31 -3.36 -4.55 -0.30
N ILE A 32 -2.17 -4.38 -0.90
CA ILE A 32 -0.92 -4.07 -0.19
C ILE A 32 -1.02 -2.69 0.49
N GLY A 33 -1.55 -1.68 -0.20
CA GLY A 33 -1.66 -0.33 0.31
C GLY A 33 -2.62 -0.19 1.50
N VAL A 34 -3.71 -0.95 1.51
CA VAL A 34 -4.61 -1.04 2.66
C VAL A 34 -3.92 -1.74 3.83
N ALA A 35 -3.24 -2.88 3.59
CA ALA A 35 -2.50 -3.61 4.62
C ALA A 35 -1.37 -2.78 5.26
N LEU A 36 -0.59 -2.06 4.46
CA LEU A 36 0.41 -1.12 4.97
C LEU A 36 -0.24 0.08 5.65
N GLY A 37 -1.36 0.56 5.11
CA GLY A 37 -2.15 1.65 5.66
C GLY A 37 -2.63 1.37 7.08
N ILE A 38 -3.14 0.15 7.36
CA ILE A 38 -3.54 -0.28 8.69
C ILE A 38 -2.34 -0.54 9.60
N ALA A 39 -1.26 -1.13 9.08
CA ALA A 39 -0.07 -1.43 9.86
C ALA A 39 0.63 -0.15 10.36
N PHE A 40 0.80 0.85 9.48
CA PHE A 40 1.39 2.13 9.84
C PHE A 40 0.47 3.01 10.69
N ASP A 41 -0.84 2.85 10.58
CA ASP A 41 -1.78 3.53 11.48
C ASP A 41 -1.71 2.93 12.90
N GLY A 42 -1.66 1.60 13.00
CA GLY A 42 -1.45 0.88 14.25
C GLY A 42 -0.09 1.18 14.89
N ALA A 43 0.98 1.23 14.10
CA ALA A 43 2.32 1.53 14.57
C ALA A 43 2.45 2.96 15.13
N ARG A 44 1.83 3.96 14.47
CA ARG A 44 1.81 5.34 14.98
C ARG A 44 1.12 5.44 16.34
N ARG A 45 -0.03 4.79 16.50
CA ARG A 45 -0.77 4.77 17.77
C ARG A 45 0.02 4.14 18.93
N ASN A 46 1.04 3.33 18.64
CA ASN A 46 1.90 2.70 19.64
C ASN A 46 3.23 3.44 19.89
N GLY A 47 3.57 4.45 19.07
CA GLY A 47 4.80 5.24 19.19
C GLY A 47 4.62 6.60 19.87
N ASP A 48 3.39 7.11 19.98
CA ASP A 48 3.05 8.35 20.71
C ASP A 48 2.75 8.08 22.20
N GLY A 49 3.52 7.19 22.82
CA GLY A 49 3.40 6.79 24.23
C GLY A 49 4.70 6.84 25.02
N GLU A 50 5.70 7.60 24.54
CA GLU A 50 6.99 7.84 25.21
C GLU A 50 7.16 9.33 25.57
#